data_AF-A0A966VY03-F1
#
_entry.id   AF-A0A966VY03-F1
#
_cell.length_a   1.000
_cell.length_b   1.000
_cell.length_c   1.000
_cell.angle_alpha   90.00
_cell.angle_beta   90.00
_cell.angle_gamma   90.00
#
_symmetry.space_group_name_H-M   'P 1'
#
loop_
_entity.id
_entity.type
_entity.pdbx_description
1 polymer ?
#
loop_
_entity_poly.entity_id
_entity_poly.type
_entity_poly.pdbx_seq_one_letter_code
_entity_poly.pdbx_strand_id
1 'polypeptide(L)'
;TDPENSLRLLSGNFDVAFLVVWVLPLLAIGLLFDVVVGERERGVLSLAMVAGASAGRFVWHKWWSRFLLLAGVTTVSIVLAALIQEPALTATTGYLLAGWILTSLVYLAFWCALALFVSIGASSSETAATRLVGAWLVFVVLVPTVTNLIAGSVAPPPSRVELTATLREATEQADKAIAAERDRWFFDHPDLRGDMDRRAYYLSVAGSEAGIEKIMAPLLQDFAQNGRDQQRVIEVLKYLSPGTLTFRSLTALSGSDGREHAKFRDAVVVHHRAWQEFFVKRIESDTPLTAEDYERLPIFVAPQIDERELMSSSSIPLLLMLVVTCLLCRVGSRKLRSADVIIGTHSPGGSR
;
A
#
# COMPACT_ATOMS: atom_id res chain seq x y z
N THR A 1 13.27 8.16 20.89
CA THR A 1 13.04 8.10 19.43
C THR A 1 11.75 8.84 19.16
N ASP A 2 11.83 10.05 18.60
CA ASP A 2 10.68 10.95 18.49
C ASP A 2 9.50 10.32 17.73
N PRO A 3 8.34 10.14 18.37
CA PRO A 3 7.10 9.70 17.71
C PRO A 3 6.44 10.83 16.89
N GLU A 4 7.06 12.01 16.80
CA GLU A 4 6.40 13.25 16.35
C GLU A 4 6.57 13.61 14.87
N ASN A 5 7.30 12.83 14.07
CA ASN A 5 7.43 13.18 12.65
C ASN A 5 6.20 12.71 11.85
N SER A 6 5.05 13.30 12.17
CA SER A 6 3.77 13.20 11.45
C SER A 6 3.94 13.54 9.97
N LEU A 7 4.86 14.44 9.63
CA LEU A 7 5.26 14.75 8.26
C LEU A 7 5.91 13.56 7.54
N ARG A 8 6.74 12.74 8.21
CA ARG A 8 7.30 11.50 7.63
C ARG A 8 6.24 10.41 7.42
N LEU A 9 5.25 10.32 8.30
CA LEU A 9 4.12 9.40 8.14
C LEU A 9 3.15 9.84 7.03
N LEU A 10 3.02 11.16 6.80
CA LEU A 10 2.22 11.74 5.72
C LEU A 10 2.93 11.74 4.36
N SER A 11 4.27 11.86 4.33
CA SER A 11 5.05 11.87 3.07
C SER A 11 5.35 10.47 2.52
N GLY A 12 5.10 9.42 3.29
CA GLY A 12 5.63 8.08 3.01
C GLY A 12 7.15 8.02 3.25
N ASN A 13 7.66 6.83 3.55
CA ASN A 13 9.09 6.62 3.56
C ASN A 13 9.63 6.69 2.13
N PHE A 14 10.82 7.27 1.93
CA PHE A 14 11.51 7.20 0.65
C PHE A 14 12.00 5.75 0.43
N ASP A 15 11.18 4.92 -0.22
CA ASP A 15 11.42 3.51 -0.45
C ASP A 15 11.37 3.14 -1.95
N VAL A 16 11.59 1.87 -2.27
CA VAL A 16 11.58 1.39 -3.67
C VAL A 16 10.19 1.52 -4.30
N ALA A 17 9.12 1.34 -3.52
CA ALA A 17 7.75 1.48 -4.01
C ALA A 17 7.46 2.94 -4.40
N PHE A 18 7.95 3.91 -3.62
CA PHE A 18 7.90 5.33 -3.96
C PHE A 18 8.56 5.62 -5.31
N LEU A 19 9.78 5.10 -5.54
CA LEU A 19 10.48 5.28 -6.81
C LEU A 19 9.70 4.66 -7.98
N VAL A 20 9.15 3.46 -7.81
CA VAL A 20 8.34 2.80 -8.84
C VAL A 20 7.06 3.59 -9.11
N VAL A 21 6.36 4.10 -8.09
CA VAL A 21 5.04 4.74 -8.27
C VAL A 21 5.17 6.17 -8.78
N TRP A 22 6.15 6.95 -8.30
CA TRP A 22 6.28 8.38 -8.59
C TRP A 22 7.28 8.67 -9.72
N VAL A 23 8.45 8.03 -9.71
CA VAL A 23 9.57 8.38 -10.60
C VAL A 23 9.51 7.60 -11.92
N LEU A 24 9.24 6.30 -11.88
CA LEU A 24 9.19 5.46 -13.08
C LEU A 24 8.21 5.97 -14.15
N PRO A 25 7.01 6.49 -13.83
CA PRO A 25 6.13 7.11 -14.81
C PRO A 25 6.74 8.31 -15.51
N LEU A 26 7.44 9.17 -14.77
CA LEU A 26 8.07 10.36 -15.31
C LEU A 26 9.20 10.00 -16.27
N LEU A 27 9.98 8.96 -15.95
CA LEU A 27 10.97 8.40 -16.86
C LEU A 27 10.32 7.86 -18.14
N ALA A 28 9.24 7.08 -18.00
CA ALA A 28 8.49 6.58 -19.15
C ALA A 28 7.94 7.72 -20.02
N ILE A 29 7.36 8.75 -19.41
CA ILE A 29 6.85 9.94 -20.11
C ILE A 29 8.00 10.66 -20.83
N GLY A 30 9.10 10.96 -20.14
CA GLY A 30 10.24 11.68 -20.72
C GLY A 30 10.86 10.96 -21.91
N LEU A 31 10.87 9.62 -21.91
CA LEU A 31 11.38 8.83 -23.02
C LEU A 31 10.36 8.60 -24.15
N LEU A 32 9.05 8.64 -23.89
CA LEU A 32 8.03 8.22 -24.87
C LEU A 32 7.03 9.30 -25.30
N PHE A 33 7.01 10.49 -24.71
CA PHE A 33 6.01 11.52 -25.05
C PHE A 33 5.98 11.87 -26.54
N ASP A 34 7.16 11.91 -27.19
CA ASP A 34 7.33 12.27 -28.59
C ASP A 34 7.38 11.08 -29.55
N VAL A 35 7.12 9.85 -29.09
CA VAL A 35 7.46 8.62 -29.85
C VAL A 35 6.82 8.56 -31.24
N VAL A 36 5.67 9.20 -31.44
CA VAL A 36 5.02 9.37 -32.74
C VAL A 36 5.07 10.82 -33.21
N VAL A 37 4.64 11.77 -32.37
CA VAL A 37 4.52 13.18 -32.78
C VAL A 37 5.86 13.81 -33.14
N GLY A 38 6.95 13.47 -32.44
CA GLY A 38 8.28 13.97 -32.76
C GLY A 38 8.80 13.43 -34.10
N GLU A 39 8.46 12.20 -34.46
CA GLU A 39 8.81 11.64 -35.78
C GLU A 39 8.02 12.30 -36.91
N ARG A 40 6.77 12.69 -36.63
CA ARG A 40 5.93 13.43 -37.56
C ARG A 40 6.47 14.85 -37.77
N GLU A 41 6.81 15.55 -36.70
CA GLU A 41 7.38 16.91 -36.75
C GLU A 41 8.72 16.97 -37.49
N ARG A 42 9.59 15.98 -37.27
CA ARG A 42 10.89 15.88 -37.95
C ARG A 42 10.78 15.37 -39.39
N GLY A 43 9.59 14.97 -39.86
CA GLY A 43 9.38 14.36 -41.18
C GLY A 43 9.99 12.96 -41.35
N VAL A 44 10.59 12.40 -40.31
CA VAL A 44 11.25 11.07 -40.33
C VAL A 44 10.23 9.97 -40.61
N LEU A 45 9.02 10.09 -40.07
CA LEU A 45 7.97 9.10 -40.32
C LEU A 45 7.55 9.05 -41.79
N SER A 46 7.46 10.20 -42.45
CA SER A 46 7.17 10.31 -43.88
C SER A 46 8.30 9.75 -44.73
N LEU A 47 9.56 10.08 -44.39
CA LEU A 47 10.74 9.54 -45.07
C LEU A 47 10.82 8.01 -44.94
N ALA A 48 10.55 7.46 -43.75
CA ALA A 48 10.55 6.03 -43.51
C ALA A 48 9.49 5.29 -44.36
N MET A 49 8.30 5.89 -44.52
CA MET A 49 7.25 5.33 -45.38
C MET A 49 7.61 5.37 -46.87
N VAL A 50 8.22 6.46 -47.34
CA VAL A 50 8.72 6.55 -48.74
C VAL A 50 9.81 5.52 -48.99
N ALA A 51 10.65 5.21 -48.00
CA ALA A 51 11.64 4.14 -48.05
C ALA A 51 11.05 2.72 -47.94
N GLY A 52 9.72 2.58 -47.90
CA GLY A 52 9.01 1.29 -47.88
C GLY A 52 8.78 0.68 -46.48
N ALA A 53 9.11 1.40 -45.40
CA ALA A 53 8.83 0.93 -44.05
C ALA A 53 7.37 1.20 -43.66
N SER A 54 6.70 0.22 -43.04
CA SER A 54 5.38 0.48 -42.47
C SER A 54 5.50 1.36 -41.21
N ALA A 55 4.78 2.48 -41.15
CA ALA A 55 4.78 3.42 -40.03
C ALA A 55 4.55 2.73 -38.67
N GLY A 56 3.58 1.82 -38.61
CA GLY A 56 3.29 1.05 -37.39
C GLY A 56 4.48 0.22 -36.92
N ARG A 57 5.16 -0.49 -37.83
CA ARG A 57 6.35 -1.28 -37.47
C ARG A 57 7.49 -0.39 -37.00
N PHE A 58 7.73 0.74 -37.68
CA PHE A 58 8.76 1.71 -37.30
C PHE A 58 8.54 2.24 -35.87
N VAL A 59 7.33 2.70 -35.56
CA VAL A 59 6.95 3.17 -34.22
C VAL A 59 7.07 2.05 -33.19
N TRP A 60 6.61 0.84 -33.49
CA TRP A 60 6.68 -0.29 -32.55
C TRP A 60 8.11 -0.69 -32.18
N HIS A 61 9.05 -0.68 -33.13
CA HIS A 61 10.46 -0.96 -32.82
C HIS A 61 11.04 0.09 -31.86
N LYS A 62 10.73 1.38 -32.09
CA LYS A 62 11.19 2.48 -31.25
C LYS A 62 10.54 2.46 -29.87
N TRP A 63 9.25 2.11 -29.79
CA TRP A 63 8.53 1.95 -28.54
C TRP A 63 9.11 0.79 -27.73
N TRP A 64 9.33 -0.37 -28.37
CA TRP A 64 9.82 -1.57 -27.70
C TRP A 64 11.27 -1.41 -27.24
N SER A 65 12.12 -0.71 -28.00
CA SER A 65 13.50 -0.42 -27.56
C SER A 65 13.53 0.45 -26.30
N ARG A 66 12.72 1.51 -26.25
CA ARG A 66 12.59 2.39 -25.07
C ARG A 66 11.96 1.64 -23.88
N PHE A 67 10.93 0.82 -24.12
CA PHE A 67 10.30 -0.01 -23.08
C PHE A 67 11.26 -1.05 -22.51
N LEU A 68 11.97 -1.81 -23.36
CA LEU A 68 12.92 -2.83 -22.92
C LEU A 68 14.09 -2.23 -22.14
N LEU A 69 14.57 -1.05 -22.53
CA LEU A 69 15.60 -0.32 -21.77
C LEU A 69 15.10 0.00 -20.36
N LEU A 70 13.92 0.61 -20.24
CA LEU A 70 13.34 0.96 -18.93
C LEU A 70 13.01 -0.30 -18.11
N ALA A 71 12.47 -1.35 -18.74
CA ALA A 71 12.15 -2.61 -18.10
C ALA A 71 13.41 -3.31 -17.56
N GLY A 72 14.48 -3.32 -18.35
CA GLY A 72 15.78 -3.88 -17.96
C GLY A 72 16.38 -3.13 -16.77
N VAL A 73 16.46 -1.79 -16.86
CA VAL A 73 16.96 -0.96 -15.75
C VAL A 73 16.12 -1.16 -14.49
N THR A 74 14.79 -1.11 -14.60
CA THR A 74 13.88 -1.30 -13.45
C THR A 74 14.06 -2.67 -12.81
N THR A 75 14.13 -3.73 -13.62
CA THR A 75 14.30 -5.11 -13.12
C THR A 75 15.64 -5.26 -12.42
N VAL A 76 16.73 -4.78 -13.03
CA VAL A 76 18.07 -4.83 -12.43
C VAL A 76 18.11 -4.05 -11.13
N SER A 77 17.54 -2.84 -11.07
CA SER A 77 17.50 -2.03 -9.85
C SER A 77 16.72 -2.72 -8.73
N ILE A 78 15.58 -3.34 -9.02
CA ILE A 78 14.78 -4.08 -8.02
C ILE A 78 15.54 -5.32 -7.51
N VAL A 79 16.13 -6.10 -8.41
CA VAL A 79 16.91 -7.30 -8.03
C VAL A 79 18.13 -6.91 -7.20
N LEU A 80 18.86 -5.86 -7.58
CA LEU A 80 19.99 -5.36 -6.78
C LEU A 80 19.55 -4.90 -5.40
N ALA A 81 18.44 -4.15 -5.30
CA ALA A 81 17.91 -3.72 -4.00
C ALA A 81 17.53 -4.92 -3.12
N ALA A 82 16.93 -5.97 -3.69
CA ALA A 82 16.60 -7.19 -2.98
C ALA A 82 17.86 -7.94 -2.49
N LEU A 83 18.87 -8.10 -3.35
CA LEU A 83 20.11 -8.79 -3.00
C LEU A 83 20.96 -8.05 -1.95
N ILE A 84 20.87 -6.72 -1.90
CA ILE A 84 21.53 -5.92 -0.85
C ILE A 84 20.88 -6.18 0.52
N GLN A 85 19.56 -6.32 0.57
CA GLN A 85 18.84 -6.55 1.82
C GLN A 85 18.86 -8.01 2.27
N GLU A 86 18.74 -8.94 1.33
CA GLU A 86 18.72 -10.38 1.60
C GLU A 86 19.63 -11.10 0.59
N PRO A 87 20.92 -11.33 0.94
CA PRO A 87 21.87 -11.96 0.02
C PRO A 87 21.51 -13.40 -0.36
N ALA A 88 20.73 -14.09 0.47
CA ALA A 88 20.33 -15.48 0.28
C ALA A 88 18.82 -15.58 -0.01
N LEU A 89 18.45 -15.42 -1.28
CA LEU A 89 17.04 -15.51 -1.69
C LEU A 89 16.49 -16.92 -1.50
N THR A 90 15.51 -17.06 -0.62
CA THR A 90 14.71 -18.29 -0.51
C THR A 90 13.77 -18.43 -1.72
N ALA A 91 13.24 -19.64 -1.97
CA ALA A 91 12.25 -19.85 -3.03
C ALA A 91 11.00 -18.96 -2.83
N THR A 92 10.60 -18.76 -1.57
CA THR A 92 9.51 -17.88 -1.17
C THR A 92 9.80 -16.42 -1.51
N THR A 93 10.97 -15.90 -1.10
CA THR A 93 11.40 -14.53 -1.41
C THR A 93 11.43 -14.32 -2.93
N GLY A 94 11.96 -15.30 -3.67
CA GLY A 94 12.01 -15.27 -5.14
C GLY A 94 10.62 -15.19 -5.79
N TYR A 95 9.64 -15.95 -5.27
CA TYR A 95 8.26 -15.92 -5.77
C TYR A 95 7.59 -14.55 -5.58
N LEU A 96 7.69 -13.97 -4.39
CA LEU A 96 7.14 -12.65 -4.09
C LEU A 96 7.87 -11.55 -4.87
N LEU A 97 9.20 -11.65 -5.00
CA LEU A 97 10.02 -10.73 -5.81
C LEU A 97 9.62 -10.77 -7.29
N ALA A 98 9.34 -11.94 -7.84
CA ALA A 98 8.83 -12.08 -9.21
C ALA A 98 7.48 -11.38 -9.38
N GLY A 99 6.57 -11.50 -8.41
CA GLY A 99 5.31 -10.74 -8.39
C GLY A 99 5.54 -9.22 -8.33
N TRP A 100 6.53 -8.78 -7.57
CA TRP A 100 6.91 -7.37 -7.40
C TRP A 100 7.46 -6.77 -8.70
N ILE A 101 8.36 -7.50 -9.37
CA ILE A 101 8.91 -7.15 -10.68
C ILE A 101 7.79 -7.12 -11.71
N LEU A 102 6.95 -8.17 -11.78
CA LEU A 102 5.83 -8.23 -12.72
C LEU A 102 4.89 -7.03 -12.54
N THR A 103 4.56 -6.69 -11.30
CA THR A 103 3.72 -5.52 -10.97
C THR A 103 4.33 -4.22 -11.50
N SER A 104 5.63 -4.02 -11.26
CA SER A 104 6.37 -2.85 -11.72
C SER A 104 6.43 -2.77 -13.25
N LEU A 105 6.61 -3.91 -13.93
CA LEU A 105 6.67 -3.98 -15.40
C LEU A 105 5.30 -3.75 -16.05
N VAL A 106 4.21 -4.24 -15.47
CA VAL A 106 2.84 -3.96 -15.97
C VAL A 106 2.51 -2.48 -15.77
N TYR A 107 2.92 -1.86 -14.66
CA TYR A 107 2.74 -0.44 -14.43
C TYR A 107 3.56 0.42 -15.42
N LEU A 108 4.81 0.04 -15.69
CA LEU A 108 5.64 0.65 -16.73
C LEU A 108 4.98 0.52 -18.11
N ALA A 109 4.48 -0.68 -18.45
CA ALA A 109 3.81 -0.92 -19.72
C ALA A 109 2.56 -0.06 -19.88
N PHE A 110 1.78 0.14 -18.81
CA PHE A 110 0.65 1.07 -18.80
C PHE A 110 1.08 2.50 -19.18
N TRP A 111 2.11 3.05 -18.56
CA TRP A 111 2.59 4.40 -18.86
C TRP A 111 3.15 4.52 -20.28
N CYS A 112 3.90 3.52 -20.74
CA CYS A 112 4.39 3.49 -22.11
C CYS A 112 3.24 3.39 -23.13
N ALA A 113 2.18 2.63 -22.83
CA ALA A 113 1.00 2.50 -23.68
C ALA A 113 0.18 3.79 -23.72
N LEU A 114 0.05 4.48 -22.58
CA LEU A 114 -0.59 5.79 -22.49
C LEU A 114 0.22 6.84 -23.28
N ALA A 115 1.55 6.83 -23.16
CA ALA A 115 2.43 7.70 -23.93
C ALA A 115 2.27 7.51 -25.43
N LEU A 116 2.22 6.25 -25.90
CA LEU A 116 1.93 5.93 -27.31
C LEU A 116 0.57 6.48 -27.73
N PHE A 117 -0.48 6.22 -26.95
CA PHE A 117 -1.84 6.67 -27.26
C PHE A 117 -1.94 8.20 -27.36
N VAL A 118 -1.33 8.93 -26.42
CA VAL A 118 -1.31 10.40 -26.41
C VAL A 118 -0.47 10.93 -27.57
N SER A 119 0.72 10.37 -27.81
CA SER A 119 1.63 10.82 -28.87
C SER A 119 1.01 10.71 -30.27
N ILE A 120 0.21 9.66 -30.52
CA ILE A 120 -0.52 9.50 -31.80
C ILE A 120 -1.52 10.64 -32.03
N GLY A 121 -2.21 11.10 -30.99
CA GLY A 121 -3.27 12.11 -31.07
C GLY A 121 -2.85 13.54 -30.73
N ALA A 122 -1.58 13.78 -30.43
CA ALA A 122 -1.07 15.10 -30.13
C ALA A 122 -0.84 15.91 -31.41
N SER A 123 -1.03 17.22 -31.34
CA SER A 123 -0.70 18.17 -32.42
C SER A 123 0.79 18.47 -32.46
N SER A 124 1.41 18.65 -31.29
CA SER A 124 2.84 18.87 -31.13
C SER A 124 3.47 18.04 -30.01
N SER A 125 4.80 17.94 -29.99
CA SER A 125 5.58 17.31 -28.93
C SER A 125 5.34 17.95 -27.56
N GLU A 126 5.22 19.28 -27.48
CA GLU A 126 4.89 20.00 -26.25
C GLU A 126 3.49 19.61 -25.76
N THR A 127 2.52 19.53 -26.68
CA THR A 127 1.14 19.14 -26.36
C THR A 127 1.08 17.71 -25.81
N ALA A 128 1.87 16.78 -26.37
CA ALA A 128 1.96 15.41 -25.87
C ALA A 128 2.55 15.38 -24.45
N ALA A 129 3.64 16.12 -24.21
CA ALA A 129 4.27 16.21 -22.89
C ALA A 129 3.30 16.77 -21.85
N THR A 130 2.65 17.91 -22.13
CA THR A 130 1.68 18.53 -21.20
C THR A 130 0.53 17.59 -20.86
N ARG A 131 -0.03 16.88 -21.85
CA ARG A 131 -1.12 15.91 -21.61
C ARG A 131 -0.67 14.74 -20.73
N LEU A 132 0.53 14.23 -20.94
CA LEU A 132 1.07 13.11 -20.16
C LEU A 132 1.43 13.51 -18.74
N VAL A 133 2.06 14.67 -18.55
CA VAL A 133 2.33 15.23 -17.21
C VAL A 133 1.03 15.52 -16.48
N GLY A 134 0.01 16.05 -17.18
CA GLY A 134 -1.33 16.22 -16.62
C GLY A 134 -1.97 14.89 -16.20
N ALA A 135 -1.87 13.85 -17.02
CA ALA A 135 -2.35 12.51 -16.68
C ALA A 135 -1.59 11.93 -15.47
N TRP A 136 -0.28 12.14 -15.39
CA TRP A 136 0.54 11.78 -14.23
C TRP A 136 0.07 12.49 -12.96
N LEU A 137 -0.14 13.81 -13.02
CA LEU A 137 -0.63 14.58 -11.88
C LEU A 137 -2.00 14.07 -11.43
N VAL A 138 -2.92 13.80 -12.38
CA VAL A 138 -4.23 13.26 -12.05
C VAL A 138 -4.13 11.88 -11.41
N PHE A 139 -3.45 10.94 -12.06
CA PHE A 139 -3.44 9.55 -11.61
C PHE A 139 -2.56 9.30 -10.39
N VAL A 140 -1.42 9.98 -10.24
CA VAL A 140 -0.44 9.71 -9.18
C VAL A 140 -0.58 10.67 -8.00
N VAL A 141 -1.14 11.86 -8.20
CA VAL A 141 -1.28 12.88 -7.13
C VAL A 141 -2.74 13.12 -6.78
N LEU A 142 -3.55 13.59 -7.73
CA LEU A 142 -4.90 14.07 -7.45
C LEU A 142 -5.86 12.95 -7.02
N VAL A 143 -5.94 11.86 -7.78
CA VAL A 143 -6.87 10.74 -7.50
C VAL A 143 -6.55 10.11 -6.14
N PRO A 144 -5.29 9.81 -5.77
CA PRO A 144 -4.97 9.32 -4.43
C PRO A 144 -5.35 10.30 -3.32
N THR A 145 -5.09 11.60 -3.49
CA THR A 145 -5.49 12.63 -2.51
C THR A 145 -7.00 12.67 -2.33
N VAL A 146 -7.77 12.69 -3.42
CA VAL A 146 -9.24 12.69 -3.39
C VAL A 146 -9.75 11.38 -2.76
N THR A 147 -9.13 10.24 -3.07
CA THR A 147 -9.48 8.95 -2.48
C THR A 147 -9.29 8.97 -0.97
N ASN A 148 -8.17 9.51 -0.47
CA ASN A 148 -7.93 9.66 0.97
C ASN A 148 -8.92 10.62 1.63
N LEU A 149 -9.30 11.71 0.96
CA LEU A 149 -10.31 12.64 1.45
C LEU A 149 -11.70 11.98 1.55
N ILE A 150 -12.11 11.23 0.53
CA ILE A 150 -13.36 10.46 0.55
C ILE A 150 -13.32 9.39 1.64
N ALA A 151 -12.21 8.66 1.75
CA ALA A 151 -12.05 7.65 2.78
C ALA A 151 -12.14 8.27 4.19
N GLY A 152 -11.51 9.43 4.40
CA GLY A 152 -11.57 10.15 5.67
C GLY A 152 -12.90 10.85 5.96
N SER A 153 -13.76 11.09 4.97
CA SER A 153 -15.11 11.62 5.21
C SER A 153 -16.14 10.52 5.47
N VAL A 154 -16.00 9.36 4.80
CA VAL A 154 -16.88 8.19 4.98
C VAL A 154 -16.53 7.41 6.24
N ALA A 155 -15.25 7.25 6.52
CA ALA A 155 -14.71 6.59 7.70
C ALA A 155 -13.67 7.53 8.35
N PRO A 156 -14.09 8.40 9.30
CA PRO A 156 -13.22 9.38 9.93
C PRO A 156 -11.90 8.76 10.39
N PRO A 157 -10.75 9.34 10.01
CA PRO A 157 -9.46 8.76 10.31
C PRO A 157 -9.31 8.72 11.84
N PRO A 158 -8.96 7.56 12.40
CA PRO A 158 -8.95 7.43 13.83
C PRO A 158 -7.74 8.21 14.38
N SER A 159 -8.00 9.33 15.08
CA SER A 159 -6.95 10.21 15.58
C SER A 159 -6.18 9.50 16.68
N ARG A 160 -4.87 9.28 16.48
CA ARG A 160 -4.01 8.67 17.52
C ARG A 160 -3.89 9.55 18.75
N VAL A 161 -3.94 10.87 18.56
CA VAL A 161 -3.92 11.84 19.66
C VAL A 161 -5.21 11.74 20.47
N GLU A 162 -6.35 11.70 19.78
CA GLU A 162 -7.65 11.53 20.41
C GLU A 162 -7.74 10.18 21.12
N LEU A 163 -7.34 9.07 20.46
CA LEU A 163 -7.30 7.75 21.09
C LEU A 163 -6.44 7.77 22.36
N THR A 164 -5.25 8.37 22.31
CA THR A 164 -4.35 8.42 23.48
C THR A 164 -4.96 9.26 24.60
N ALA A 165 -5.60 10.39 24.26
CA ALA A 165 -6.29 11.24 25.24
C ALA A 165 -7.48 10.51 25.87
N THR A 166 -8.35 9.92 25.05
CA THR A 166 -9.53 9.16 25.50
C THR A 166 -9.13 7.93 26.32
N LEU A 167 -8.07 7.20 25.93
CA LEU A 167 -7.55 6.09 26.72
C LEU A 167 -7.00 6.57 28.06
N ARG A 168 -6.19 7.64 28.09
CA ARG A 168 -5.68 8.18 29.36
C ARG A 168 -6.80 8.62 30.28
N GLU A 169 -7.77 9.37 29.76
CA GLU A 169 -8.91 9.83 30.55
C GLU A 169 -9.75 8.64 31.06
N ALA A 170 -10.03 7.66 30.20
CA ALA A 170 -10.80 6.48 30.56
C ALA A 170 -10.06 5.61 31.60
N THR A 171 -8.74 5.42 31.46
CA THR A 171 -7.91 4.70 32.43
C THR A 171 -7.83 5.46 33.76
N GLU A 172 -7.62 6.77 33.76
CA GLU A 172 -7.58 7.57 35.00
C GLU A 172 -8.93 7.55 35.75
N GLN A 173 -10.05 7.60 35.02
CA GLN A 173 -11.38 7.49 35.61
C GLN A 173 -11.64 6.07 36.15
N ALA A 174 -11.24 5.04 35.40
CA ALA A 174 -11.29 3.64 35.82
C ALA A 174 -10.49 3.44 37.11
N ASP A 175 -9.24 3.89 37.14
CA ASP A 175 -8.34 3.78 38.28
C ASP A 175 -8.94 4.41 39.54
N LYS A 176 -9.53 5.61 39.41
CA LYS A 176 -10.20 6.29 40.53
C LYS A 176 -11.41 5.51 41.04
N ALA A 177 -12.25 5.02 40.12
CA ALA A 177 -13.45 4.26 40.49
C ALA A 177 -13.10 2.93 41.16
N ILE A 178 -12.13 2.21 40.61
CA ILE A 178 -11.62 0.95 41.14
C ILE A 178 -10.93 1.15 42.49
N ALA A 179 -10.13 2.20 42.64
CA ALA A 179 -9.51 2.53 43.92
C ALA A 179 -10.56 2.80 45.01
N ALA A 180 -11.62 3.54 44.68
CA ALA A 180 -12.73 3.80 45.62
C ALA A 180 -13.49 2.52 46.00
N GLU A 181 -13.73 1.62 45.04
CA GLU A 181 -14.36 0.32 45.30
C GLU A 181 -13.47 -0.58 46.16
N ARG A 182 -12.16 -0.61 45.87
CA ARG A 182 -11.16 -1.32 46.67
C ARG A 182 -11.12 -0.81 48.11
N ASP A 183 -11.07 0.50 48.32
CA ASP A 183 -11.03 1.10 49.65
C ASP A 183 -12.30 0.76 50.46
N ARG A 184 -13.46 0.74 49.80
CA ARG A 184 -14.72 0.31 50.40
C ARG A 184 -14.69 -1.18 50.77
N TRP A 185 -14.19 -2.05 49.90
CA TRP A 185 -14.08 -3.48 50.18
C TRP A 185 -13.18 -3.77 51.39
N PHE A 186 -12.03 -3.09 51.49
CA PHE A 186 -11.13 -3.18 52.66
C PHE A 186 -11.69 -2.51 53.92
N PHE A 187 -12.69 -1.63 53.80
CA PHE A 187 -13.42 -1.08 54.94
C PHE A 187 -14.41 -2.12 55.50
N ASP A 188 -15.11 -2.84 54.62
CA ASP A 188 -16.09 -3.86 54.99
C ASP A 188 -15.45 -5.18 55.48
N HIS A 189 -14.16 -5.40 55.20
CA HIS A 189 -13.38 -6.58 55.61
C HIS A 189 -12.14 -6.18 56.45
N PRO A 190 -12.33 -5.68 57.69
CA PRO A 190 -11.23 -5.19 58.54
C PRO A 190 -10.27 -6.29 59.01
N ASP A 191 -10.70 -7.54 58.98
CA ASP A 191 -9.91 -8.75 59.26
C ASP A 191 -8.78 -8.97 58.24
N LEU A 192 -8.93 -8.43 57.03
CA LEU A 192 -7.94 -8.50 55.94
C LEU A 192 -6.94 -7.32 55.94
N ARG A 193 -7.05 -6.39 56.91
CA ARG A 193 -6.13 -5.24 57.06
C ARG A 193 -4.84 -5.53 57.85
N GLY A 194 -4.71 -6.72 58.44
CA GLY A 194 -3.46 -7.18 59.05
C GLY A 194 -2.34 -7.33 58.01
N ASP A 195 -1.10 -7.59 58.48
CA ASP A 195 0.15 -7.76 57.71
C ASP A 195 -0.13 -8.10 56.24
N MET A 196 -0.16 -7.07 55.39
CA MET A 196 -0.84 -7.02 54.08
C MET A 196 -1.01 -8.43 53.50
N ASP A 197 -2.21 -9.01 53.60
CA ASP A 197 -2.46 -10.33 53.00
C ASP A 197 -2.10 -10.21 51.52
N ARG A 198 -0.93 -10.74 51.19
CA ARG A 198 -0.27 -10.54 49.91
C ARG A 198 -1.19 -10.99 48.78
N ARG A 199 -2.03 -11.99 49.07
CA ARG A 199 -3.06 -12.50 48.17
C ARG A 199 -4.18 -11.50 47.95
N ALA A 200 -4.76 -10.92 49.00
CA ALA A 200 -5.80 -9.90 48.89
C ALA A 200 -5.32 -8.68 48.08
N TYR A 201 -4.05 -8.26 48.28
CA TYR A 201 -3.42 -7.22 47.47
C TYR A 201 -3.32 -7.60 45.98
N TYR A 202 -2.79 -8.77 45.64
CA TYR A 202 -2.64 -9.18 44.24
C TYR A 202 -3.97 -9.46 43.54
N LEU A 203 -4.97 -9.99 44.25
CA LEU A 203 -6.33 -10.12 43.72
C LEU A 203 -6.94 -8.76 43.40
N SER A 204 -6.72 -7.78 44.28
CA SER A 204 -7.17 -6.41 44.05
C SER A 204 -6.49 -5.76 42.84
N VAL A 205 -5.18 -5.96 42.66
CA VAL A 205 -4.45 -5.48 41.47
C VAL A 205 -4.96 -6.17 40.20
N ALA A 206 -5.14 -7.50 40.23
CA ALA A 206 -5.66 -8.25 39.08
C ALA A 206 -7.07 -7.81 38.68
N GLY A 207 -7.95 -7.58 39.66
CA GLY A 207 -9.28 -7.03 39.43
C GLY A 207 -9.24 -5.60 38.84
N SER A 208 -8.28 -4.78 39.27
CA SER A 208 -8.07 -3.44 38.73
C SER A 208 -7.68 -3.47 37.27
N GLU A 209 -6.66 -4.26 36.91
CA GLU A 209 -6.20 -4.42 35.54
C GLU A 209 -7.33 -4.93 34.63
N ALA A 210 -8.12 -5.92 35.09
CA ALA A 210 -9.26 -6.43 34.34
C ALA A 210 -10.38 -5.37 34.15
N GLY A 211 -10.59 -4.51 35.15
CA GLY A 211 -11.53 -3.39 35.07
C GLY A 211 -11.11 -2.34 34.04
N ILE A 212 -9.82 -1.96 34.04
CA ILE A 212 -9.24 -1.02 33.07
C ILE A 212 -9.33 -1.60 31.65
N GLU A 213 -8.95 -2.87 31.47
CA GLU A 213 -9.01 -3.53 30.17
C GLU A 213 -10.44 -3.54 29.60
N LYS A 214 -11.44 -3.82 30.44
CA LYS A 214 -12.86 -3.82 30.04
C LYS A 214 -13.32 -2.46 29.51
N ILE A 215 -12.72 -1.36 30.02
CA ILE A 215 -13.00 0.00 29.59
C ILE A 215 -12.21 0.35 28.31
N MET A 216 -10.95 -0.08 28.20
CA MET A 216 -10.10 0.19 27.03
C MET A 216 -10.50 -0.62 25.79
N ALA A 217 -10.98 -1.85 25.98
CA ALA A 217 -11.31 -2.79 24.90
C ALA A 217 -12.26 -2.22 23.83
N PRO A 218 -13.43 -1.63 24.16
CA PRO A 218 -14.33 -1.06 23.15
C PRO A 218 -13.68 0.11 22.41
N LEU A 219 -12.93 0.98 23.09
CA LEU A 219 -12.24 2.12 22.48
C LEU A 219 -11.20 1.66 21.44
N LEU A 220 -10.42 0.63 21.76
CA LEU A 220 -9.43 0.06 20.85
C LEU A 220 -10.08 -0.70 19.69
N GLN A 221 -11.22 -1.35 19.94
CA GLN A 221 -11.99 -2.07 18.93
C GLN A 221 -12.63 -1.11 17.92
N ASP A 222 -13.24 -0.03 18.39
CA ASP A 222 -13.82 1.02 17.53
C ASP A 222 -12.74 1.69 16.68
N PHE A 223 -11.59 2.02 17.29
CA PHE A 223 -10.43 2.54 16.56
C PHE A 223 -9.97 1.58 15.46
N ALA A 224 -9.88 0.27 15.76
CA ALA A 224 -9.50 -0.74 14.78
C ALA A 224 -10.55 -0.89 13.67
N GLN A 225 -11.82 -0.81 14.02
CA GLN A 225 -12.92 -0.95 13.07
C GLN A 225 -12.97 0.23 12.09
N ASN A 226 -12.84 1.46 12.58
CA ASN A 226 -12.76 2.66 11.75
C ASN A 226 -11.58 2.58 10.77
N GLY A 227 -10.41 2.09 11.22
CA GLY A 227 -9.26 1.85 10.35
C GLY A 227 -9.54 0.82 9.26
N ARG A 228 -10.25 -0.27 9.57
CA ARG A 228 -10.68 -1.29 8.59
C ARG A 228 -11.67 -0.72 7.58
N ASP A 229 -12.62 0.10 8.02
CA ASP A 229 -13.63 0.70 7.15
C ASP A 229 -12.99 1.69 6.16
N GLN A 230 -12.05 2.51 6.63
CA GLN A 230 -11.25 3.39 5.77
C GLN A 230 -10.46 2.60 4.72
N GLN A 231 -9.83 1.48 5.12
CA GLN A 231 -9.13 0.61 4.18
C GLN A 231 -10.06 0.01 3.13
N ARG A 232 -11.29 -0.38 3.48
CA ARG A 232 -12.27 -0.91 2.51
C ARG A 232 -12.63 0.12 1.44
N VAL A 233 -12.82 1.39 1.82
CA VAL A 233 -13.08 2.47 0.85
C VAL A 233 -11.89 2.62 -0.12
N ILE A 234 -10.66 2.65 0.41
CA ILE A 234 -9.44 2.72 -0.40
C ILE A 234 -9.31 1.49 -1.32
N GLU A 235 -9.65 0.29 -0.83
CA GLU A 235 -9.60 -0.94 -1.62
C GLU A 235 -10.55 -0.94 -2.83
N VAL A 236 -11.71 -0.30 -2.71
CA VAL A 236 -12.64 -0.14 -3.83
C VAL A 236 -12.17 0.96 -4.78
N LEU A 237 -11.70 2.09 -4.25
CA LEU A 237 -11.30 3.23 -5.06
C LEU A 237 -9.91 3.09 -5.70
N LYS A 238 -9.09 2.12 -5.27
CA LYS A 238 -7.73 1.90 -5.82
C LYS A 238 -7.72 1.75 -7.34
N TYR A 239 -8.78 1.23 -7.94
CA TYR A 239 -8.88 0.99 -9.38
C TYR A 239 -9.01 2.27 -10.22
N LEU A 240 -9.30 3.42 -9.59
CA LEU A 240 -9.35 4.72 -10.27
C LEU A 240 -7.96 5.29 -10.58
N SER A 241 -6.93 4.81 -9.89
CA SER A 241 -5.56 5.25 -10.06
C SER A 241 -4.63 4.06 -10.32
N PRO A 242 -3.95 4.00 -11.47
CA PRO A 242 -2.89 3.01 -11.69
C PRO A 242 -1.76 3.16 -10.66
N GLY A 243 -1.53 4.37 -10.12
CA GLY A 243 -0.56 4.63 -9.07
C GLY A 243 -0.95 4.01 -7.72
N THR A 244 -2.18 4.26 -7.24
CA THR A 244 -2.70 3.64 -6.01
C THR A 244 -2.78 2.12 -6.14
N LEU A 245 -3.28 1.63 -7.28
CA LEU A 245 -3.35 0.20 -7.57
C LEU A 245 -1.97 -0.46 -7.48
N THR A 246 -0.95 0.16 -8.08
CA THR A 246 0.43 -0.34 -8.05
C THR A 246 0.99 -0.29 -6.64
N PHE A 247 0.89 0.85 -5.95
CA PHE A 247 1.38 0.99 -4.58
C PHE A 247 0.79 -0.08 -3.64
N ARG A 248 -0.53 -0.29 -3.69
CA ARG A 248 -1.21 -1.30 -2.87
C ARG A 248 -0.74 -2.72 -3.19
N SER A 249 -0.62 -3.06 -4.47
CA SER A 249 -0.12 -4.37 -4.91
C SER A 249 1.31 -4.62 -4.43
N LEU A 250 2.18 -3.61 -4.50
CA LEU A 250 3.56 -3.69 -4.03
C LEU A 250 3.64 -3.87 -2.51
N THR A 251 2.86 -3.11 -1.73
CA THR A 251 2.83 -3.25 -0.26
C THR A 251 2.20 -4.57 0.20
N ALA A 252 1.22 -5.09 -0.55
CA ALA A 252 0.61 -6.38 -0.27
C ALA A 252 1.61 -7.51 -0.50
N LEU A 253 2.34 -7.49 -1.62
CA LEU A 253 3.38 -8.49 -1.91
C LEU A 253 4.54 -8.48 -0.92
N SER A 254 4.82 -7.35 -0.27
CA SER A 254 5.83 -7.25 0.79
C SER A 254 5.30 -7.58 2.19
N GLY A 255 4.03 -7.94 2.35
CA GLY A 255 3.41 -8.23 3.65
C GLY A 255 3.38 -7.01 4.59
N SER A 256 3.50 -5.79 4.04
CA SER A 256 3.54 -4.54 4.81
C SER A 256 2.28 -3.69 4.61
N ASP A 257 1.23 -4.28 4.05
CA ASP A 257 -0.05 -3.63 3.88
C ASP A 257 -0.84 -3.53 5.19
N GLY A 258 -1.96 -2.82 5.12
CA GLY A 258 -2.83 -2.61 6.28
C GLY A 258 -3.55 -3.87 6.77
N ARG A 259 -3.67 -4.92 5.94
CA ARG A 259 -4.39 -6.16 6.29
C ARG A 259 -3.50 -7.05 7.14
N GLU A 260 -2.24 -7.22 6.75
CA GLU A 260 -1.26 -7.98 7.54
C GLU A 260 -0.99 -7.30 8.88
N HIS A 261 -0.94 -5.96 8.90
CA HIS A 261 -0.87 -5.22 10.15
C HIS A 261 -2.09 -5.45 11.06
N ALA A 262 -3.30 -5.54 10.49
CA ALA A 262 -4.50 -5.85 11.25
C ALA A 262 -4.48 -7.28 11.81
N LYS A 263 -4.08 -8.29 11.01
CA LYS A 263 -3.91 -9.68 11.47
C LYS A 263 -2.92 -9.76 12.65
N PHE A 264 -1.78 -9.07 12.54
CA PHE A 264 -0.80 -8.99 13.62
C PHE A 264 -1.39 -8.38 14.90
N ARG A 265 -2.11 -7.26 14.78
CA ARG A 265 -2.76 -6.61 15.93
C ARG A 265 -3.79 -7.53 16.59
N ASP A 266 -4.63 -8.20 15.81
CA ASP A 266 -5.63 -9.12 16.33
C ASP A 266 -4.95 -10.29 17.09
N ALA A 267 -3.84 -10.83 16.58
CA ALA A 267 -3.07 -11.86 17.26
C ALA A 267 -2.42 -11.37 18.57
N VAL A 268 -1.94 -10.12 18.61
CA VAL A 268 -1.41 -9.50 19.84
C VAL A 268 -2.50 -9.41 20.92
N VAL A 269 -3.73 -9.02 20.55
CA VAL A 269 -4.87 -8.96 21.49
C VAL A 269 -5.21 -10.35 22.04
N VAL A 270 -5.26 -11.37 21.19
CA VAL A 270 -5.52 -12.75 21.62
C VAL A 270 -4.42 -13.26 22.57
N HIS A 271 -3.16 -13.00 22.23
CA HIS A 271 -2.04 -13.40 23.06
C HIS A 271 -2.03 -12.69 24.41
N HIS A 272 -2.31 -11.38 24.43
CA HIS A 272 -2.38 -10.60 25.67
C HIS A 272 -3.39 -11.19 26.65
N ARG A 273 -4.59 -11.55 26.16
CA ARG A 273 -5.62 -12.20 26.98
C ARG A 273 -5.16 -13.55 27.53
N ALA A 274 -4.58 -14.41 26.68
CA ALA A 274 -4.06 -15.71 27.11
C ALA A 274 -2.96 -15.57 28.17
N TRP A 275 -2.09 -14.57 28.00
CA TRP A 275 -1.03 -14.25 28.96
C TRP A 275 -1.62 -13.81 30.30
N GLN A 276 -2.58 -12.88 30.32
CA GLN A 276 -3.23 -12.45 31.55
C GLN A 276 -3.97 -13.59 32.25
N GLU A 277 -4.77 -14.38 31.51
CA GLU A 277 -5.52 -15.51 32.08
C GLU A 277 -4.61 -16.54 32.78
N PHE A 278 -3.40 -16.75 32.26
CA PHE A 278 -2.43 -17.67 32.85
C PHE A 278 -2.02 -17.26 34.27
N PHE A 279 -1.80 -15.96 34.50
CA PHE A 279 -1.41 -15.44 35.81
C PHE A 279 -2.62 -15.24 36.73
N VAL A 280 -3.72 -14.66 36.23
CA VAL A 280 -4.91 -14.37 37.03
C VAL A 280 -5.50 -15.65 37.64
N LYS A 281 -5.65 -16.73 36.86
CA LYS A 281 -6.16 -18.02 37.39
C LYS A 281 -5.33 -18.56 38.57
N ARG A 282 -4.01 -18.36 38.55
CA ARG A 282 -3.11 -18.80 39.62
C ARG A 282 -3.17 -17.91 40.86
N ILE A 283 -3.34 -16.60 40.66
CA ILE A 283 -3.57 -15.65 41.76
C ILE A 283 -4.89 -15.98 42.47
N GLU A 284 -5.94 -16.30 41.71
CA GLU A 284 -7.24 -16.73 42.24
C GLU A 284 -7.14 -18.06 43.02
N SER A 285 -6.43 -19.05 42.46
CA SER A 285 -6.25 -20.37 43.06
C SER A 285 -5.14 -20.45 44.11
N ASP A 286 -4.48 -19.34 44.44
CA ASP A 286 -3.35 -19.26 45.40
C ASP A 286 -2.23 -20.28 45.11
N THR A 287 -1.99 -20.54 43.83
CA THR A 287 -1.05 -21.56 43.39
C THR A 287 0.27 -20.90 42.98
N PRO A 288 1.39 -21.19 43.68
CA PRO A 288 2.68 -20.62 43.32
C PRO A 288 3.16 -21.15 41.97
N LEU A 289 3.94 -20.33 41.25
CA LEU A 289 4.60 -20.77 40.03
C LEU A 289 5.67 -21.81 40.36
N THR A 290 5.65 -22.90 39.61
CA THR A 290 6.66 -23.96 39.62
C THR A 290 7.58 -23.83 38.41
N ALA A 291 8.71 -24.55 38.41
CA ALA A 291 9.60 -24.60 37.25
C ALA A 291 8.88 -25.09 35.97
N GLU A 292 7.94 -26.03 36.12
CA GLU A 292 7.16 -26.59 35.01
C GLU A 292 6.19 -25.56 34.39
N ASP A 293 5.74 -24.58 35.17
CA ASP A 293 4.84 -23.53 34.67
C ASP A 293 5.52 -22.60 33.66
N TYR A 294 6.84 -22.42 33.74
CA TYR A 294 7.59 -21.62 32.78
C TYR A 294 7.60 -22.26 31.38
N GLU A 295 7.51 -23.60 31.30
CA GLU A 295 7.39 -24.31 30.02
C GLU A 295 5.99 -24.16 29.41
N ARG A 296 4.98 -23.86 30.23
CA ARG A 296 3.58 -23.68 29.83
C ARG A 296 3.18 -22.21 29.63
N LEU A 297 4.14 -21.29 29.79
CA LEU A 297 3.89 -19.87 29.66
C LEU A 297 3.43 -19.56 28.22
N PRO A 298 2.33 -18.81 28.01
CA PRO A 298 1.89 -18.45 26.66
C PRO A 298 3.00 -17.71 25.92
N ILE A 299 3.42 -18.24 24.77
CA ILE A 299 4.42 -17.62 23.89
C ILE A 299 3.69 -16.95 22.74
N PHE A 300 4.09 -15.72 22.39
CA PHE A 300 3.53 -15.04 21.22
C PHE A 300 3.99 -15.75 19.95
N VAL A 301 3.03 -16.17 19.15
CA VAL A 301 3.28 -16.73 17.81
C VAL A 301 2.70 -15.74 16.82
N ALA A 302 3.59 -15.09 16.05
CA ALA A 302 3.16 -14.18 15.01
C ALA A 302 2.34 -14.92 13.95
N PRO A 303 1.27 -14.30 13.39
CA PRO A 303 0.55 -14.88 12.26
C PRO A 303 1.51 -15.23 11.14
N GLN A 304 1.38 -16.43 10.59
CA GLN A 304 2.13 -16.81 9.40
C GLN A 304 1.61 -16.01 8.21
N ILE A 305 2.56 -15.49 7.43
CA ILE A 305 2.26 -14.80 6.17
C ILE A 305 1.98 -15.87 5.12
N ASP A 306 0.77 -15.91 4.58
CA ASP A 306 0.42 -16.80 3.47
C ASP A 306 0.83 -16.15 2.15
N GLU A 307 1.91 -16.65 1.53
CA GLU A 307 2.47 -16.03 0.33
C GLU A 307 1.58 -16.24 -0.91
N ARG A 308 0.74 -17.28 -0.89
CA ARG A 308 -0.30 -17.48 -1.91
C ARG A 308 -1.40 -16.45 -1.75
N GLU A 309 -1.81 -16.14 -0.52
CA GLU A 309 -2.78 -15.07 -0.24
C GLU A 309 -2.23 -13.72 -0.75
N LEU A 310 -0.97 -13.38 -0.41
CA LEU A 310 -0.33 -12.16 -0.88
C LEU A 310 -0.34 -12.05 -2.41
N MET A 311 0.10 -13.10 -3.11
CA MET A 311 0.13 -13.11 -4.58
C MET A 311 -1.28 -13.03 -5.19
N SER A 312 -2.22 -13.79 -4.66
CA SER A 312 -3.60 -13.82 -5.17
C SER A 312 -4.27 -12.46 -5.02
N SER A 313 -3.98 -11.71 -3.96
CA SER A 313 -4.53 -10.38 -3.73
C SER A 313 -4.10 -9.33 -4.76
N SER A 314 -2.93 -9.52 -5.39
CA SER A 314 -2.41 -8.66 -6.45
C SER A 314 -2.81 -9.10 -7.86
N SER A 315 -3.28 -10.34 -8.05
CA SER A 315 -3.57 -10.91 -9.38
C SER A 315 -4.68 -10.18 -10.16
N ILE A 316 -5.81 -9.87 -9.51
CA ILE A 316 -6.94 -9.16 -10.14
C ILE A 316 -6.56 -7.72 -10.52
N PRO A 317 -5.98 -6.90 -9.62
CA PRO A 317 -5.44 -5.58 -9.97
C PRO A 317 -4.51 -5.61 -11.19
N LEU A 318 -3.57 -6.57 -11.21
CA LEU A 318 -2.62 -6.72 -12.32
C LEU A 318 -3.31 -7.07 -13.62
N LEU A 319 -4.26 -8.02 -13.60
CA LEU A 319 -5.02 -8.42 -14.78
C LEU A 319 -5.79 -7.23 -15.36
N LEU A 320 -6.47 -6.45 -14.52
CA LEU A 320 -7.19 -5.26 -14.96
C LEU A 320 -6.24 -4.23 -15.61
N MET A 321 -5.12 -3.94 -14.96
CA MET A 321 -4.13 -3.00 -15.49
C MET A 321 -3.53 -3.48 -16.82
N LEU A 322 -3.30 -4.79 -16.95
CA LEU A 322 -2.84 -5.41 -18.20
C LEU A 322 -3.90 -5.32 -19.30
N VAL A 323 -5.19 -5.53 -18.98
CA VAL A 323 -6.29 -5.39 -19.94
C VAL A 323 -6.38 -3.95 -20.44
N VAL A 324 -6.31 -2.96 -19.56
CA VAL A 324 -6.30 -1.53 -19.93
C VAL A 324 -5.09 -1.21 -20.81
N THR A 325 -3.91 -1.71 -20.46
CA THR A 325 -2.68 -1.54 -21.24
C THR A 325 -2.82 -2.12 -22.63
N CYS A 326 -3.32 -3.36 -22.75
CA CYS A 326 -3.58 -4.02 -24.03
C CYS A 326 -4.62 -3.25 -24.86
N LEU A 327 -5.67 -2.70 -24.23
CA LEU A 327 -6.66 -1.87 -24.90
C LEU A 327 -6.01 -0.61 -25.49
N LEU A 328 -5.22 0.12 -24.70
CA LEU A 328 -4.49 1.32 -25.16
C LEU A 328 -3.57 1.00 -26.34
N CYS A 329 -2.77 -0.08 -26.24
CA CYS A 329 -1.90 -0.55 -27.32
C CYS A 329 -2.68 -0.96 -28.58
N ARG A 330 -3.83 -1.62 -28.42
CA ARG A 330 -4.69 -2.04 -29.55
C ARG A 330 -5.31 -0.83 -30.23
N VAL A 331 -5.83 0.13 -29.48
CA VAL A 331 -6.39 1.38 -30.04
C VAL A 331 -5.29 2.19 -30.73
N GLY A 332 -4.12 2.33 -30.11
CA GLY A 332 -2.96 3.00 -30.72
C GLY A 332 -2.53 2.33 -32.01
N SER A 333 -2.42 1.00 -32.03
CA SER A 333 -2.08 0.23 -33.23
C SER A 333 -3.10 0.37 -34.35
N ARG A 334 -4.40 0.40 -34.02
CA ARG A 334 -5.46 0.62 -35.01
C ARG A 334 -5.35 2.01 -35.63
N LYS A 335 -5.16 3.05 -34.81
CA LYS A 335 -4.97 4.43 -35.28
C LYS A 335 -3.73 4.58 -36.17
N LEU A 336 -2.64 3.89 -35.85
CA LEU A 336 -1.42 3.87 -36.68
C LEU A 336 -1.62 3.18 -38.04
N ARG A 337 -2.51 2.19 -38.12
CA ARG A 337 -2.82 1.46 -39.37
C ARG A 337 -3.86 2.16 -40.23
N SER A 338 -4.84 2.82 -39.63
CA SER A 338 -5.89 3.56 -40.35
C SER A 338 -5.40 4.90 -40.90
N ALA A 339 -4.19 5.33 -40.54
CA ALA A 339 -3.65 6.60 -40.95
C ALA A 339 -2.99 6.52 -42.34
N ASP A 340 -3.83 6.51 -43.37
CA ASP A 340 -3.55 7.11 -44.70
C ASP A 340 -3.32 8.65 -44.62
N VAL A 341 -3.27 9.21 -43.40
CA VAL A 341 -3.25 10.65 -43.08
C VAL A 341 -1.85 11.16 -42.67
N ILE A 342 -0.83 10.29 -42.57
CA ILE A 342 0.55 10.71 -42.25
C ILE A 342 1.24 11.33 -43.47
N ILE A 343 0.76 11.01 -44.68
CA ILE A 343 1.17 11.64 -45.94
C ILE A 343 0.11 12.69 -46.27
N GLY A 344 0.47 13.96 -46.22
CA GLY A 344 -0.48 15.07 -46.21
C GLY A 344 -1.47 15.09 -47.37
N THR A 345 -2.74 15.36 -47.04
CA THR A 345 -3.63 16.13 -47.93
C THR A 345 -3.20 17.60 -47.90
N HIS A 346 -1.97 17.88 -48.34
CA HIS A 346 -1.61 19.14 -48.94
C HIS A 346 -1.06 18.80 -50.33
N SER A 347 -1.97 18.47 -51.24
CA SER A 347 -1.72 18.69 -52.65
C SER A 347 -1.83 20.20 -52.87
N PRO A 348 -0.76 20.92 -53.26
CA PRO A 348 -0.91 22.18 -53.96
C PRO A 348 -1.39 21.83 -55.37
N GLY A 349 -2.72 21.70 -55.51
CA GLY A 349 -3.37 21.55 -56.80
C GLY A 349 -3.33 22.87 -57.57
N GLY A 350 -2.15 23.23 -58.07
CA GLY A 350 -2.03 24.10 -59.24
C GLY A 350 -2.37 23.28 -60.48
N SER A 351 -3.49 23.61 -61.11
CA SER A 351 -3.63 23.80 -62.57
C SER A 351 -5.11 23.84 -62.97
N ARG A 352 -5.63 25.07 -63.13
CA ARG A 352 -6.03 25.61 -64.44
C ARG A 352 -6.28 27.10 -64.33
#